data_AF-A0A9X8E9S3-F1
#
_entry.id   AF-A0A9X8E9S3-F1
#
_cell.length_a   1.000
_cell.length_b   1.000
_cell.length_c   1.000
_cell.angle_alpha   90.00
_cell.angle_beta   90.00
_cell.angle_gamma   90.00
#
_symmetry.space_group_name_H-M   'P 1'
#
loop_
_entity.id
_entity.type
_entity.pdbx_description
1 polymer ?
#
loop_
_entity_poly.entity_id
_entity_poly.type
_entity_poly.pdbx_seq_one_letter_code
_entity_poly.pdbx_strand_id
1 'polypeptide(L)'
;MLSCEVNGTINGHSRLSGVPDLTMVFVDPSVIDDCSFHPCVRYARYERERVISFVPPDGHFEQLMQYRVQVNQVVPPIFCQPSIKYTDKGGTLEIALGARNMPTLVNNTKKPIQSTEDITVQITFPKSVRTVDANTETGSCLFDDATKTLKWTVGKFNPKKAASPSLKAAIVLQQGAAVPDEKPMVLLGFKVPFTTVSGLAVETLVLTNENYKPYKGVRTLTQAGRFQIRT
;
A
#
# COMPACT_ATOMS: atom_id res chain seq x y z
N MET A 1 1.89 7.13 20.14
CA MET A 1 2.88 7.39 19.08
C MET A 1 2.36 6.73 17.81
N LEU A 2 2.26 7.46 16.69
CA LEU A 2 1.91 6.88 15.38
C LEU A 2 3.19 6.24 14.83
N SER A 3 3.17 4.94 14.55
CA SER A 3 4.30 4.24 13.91
C SER A 3 4.14 4.32 12.39
N CYS A 4 5.19 4.71 11.68
CA CYS A 4 5.24 4.71 10.22
C CYS A 4 6.44 3.90 9.76
N GLU A 5 6.22 2.88 8.94
CA GLU A 5 7.25 1.99 8.44
C GLU A 5 6.92 1.60 7.01
N VAL A 6 7.91 1.60 6.13
CA VAL A 6 7.77 1.18 4.75
C VAL A 6 8.58 -0.10 4.55
N ASN A 7 7.88 -1.18 4.25
CA ASN A 7 8.47 -2.46 3.89
C ASN A 7 8.38 -2.65 2.38
N GLY A 8 9.50 -3.01 1.77
CA GLY A 8 9.64 -3.21 0.34
C GLY A 8 10.17 -4.60 0.01
N THR A 9 9.77 -5.10 -1.15
CA THR A 9 10.23 -6.38 -1.67
C THR A 9 10.52 -6.23 -3.15
N ILE A 10 11.66 -6.75 -3.58
CA ILE A 10 12.06 -6.81 -4.99
C ILE A 10 11.91 -8.26 -5.43
N ASN A 11 11.01 -8.50 -6.37
CA ASN A 11 10.81 -9.82 -6.97
C ASN A 11 11.49 -9.87 -8.34
N GLY A 12 11.89 -11.07 -8.75
CA GLY A 12 12.55 -11.29 -10.03
C GLY A 12 11.76 -12.21 -10.97
N HIS A 13 11.92 -11.97 -12.26
CA HIS A 13 11.52 -12.90 -13.30
C HIS A 13 12.58 -12.90 -14.38
N SER A 14 13.38 -13.97 -14.42
CA SER A 14 14.51 -14.12 -15.33
C SER A 14 14.17 -15.14 -16.41
N ARG A 15 14.36 -14.75 -17.66
CA ARG A 15 14.33 -15.64 -18.84
C ARG A 15 15.56 -15.37 -19.67
N LEU A 16 16.69 -15.74 -19.09
CA LEU A 16 18.03 -15.49 -19.60
C LEU A 16 18.65 -16.84 -19.96
N SER A 17 19.49 -16.86 -20.99
CA SER A 17 20.18 -18.08 -21.41
C SER A 17 21.57 -18.13 -20.79
N GLY A 18 22.09 -19.33 -20.53
CA GLY A 18 23.46 -19.50 -20.02
C GLY A 18 23.58 -19.22 -18.52
N VAL A 19 24.67 -18.56 -18.11
CA VAL A 19 24.96 -18.24 -16.71
C VAL A 19 25.11 -16.73 -16.55
N PRO A 20 24.01 -15.98 -16.63
CA PRO A 20 24.03 -14.53 -16.60
C PRO A 20 24.48 -13.99 -15.23
N ASP A 21 25.41 -13.05 -15.22
CA ASP A 21 25.79 -12.33 -14.00
C ASP A 21 25.17 -10.93 -14.04
N LEU A 22 24.24 -10.66 -13.11
CA LEU A 22 23.52 -9.40 -13.04
C LEU A 22 24.09 -8.51 -11.95
N THR A 23 24.29 -7.24 -12.27
CA THR A 23 24.62 -6.18 -11.30
C THR A 23 23.55 -5.10 -11.34
N MET A 24 22.85 -4.91 -10.24
CA MET A 24 21.81 -3.90 -10.05
C MET A 24 22.31 -2.78 -9.15
N VAL A 25 22.11 -1.54 -9.58
CA VAL A 25 22.50 -0.31 -8.89
C VAL A 25 21.25 0.51 -8.58
N PHE A 26 21.14 1.00 -7.36
CA PHE A 26 20.08 1.94 -6.96
C PHE A 26 20.57 3.37 -7.08
N VAL A 27 19.65 4.30 -7.38
CA VAL A 27 19.94 5.74 -7.46
C VAL A 27 20.45 6.27 -6.11
N ASP A 28 19.77 5.88 -5.02
CA ASP A 28 20.17 6.22 -3.67
C ASP A 28 19.97 5.00 -2.76
N PRO A 29 21.03 4.24 -2.45
CA PRO A 29 20.94 3.08 -1.57
C PRO A 29 20.88 3.48 -0.08
N SER A 30 21.11 4.75 0.27
CA SER A 30 21.15 5.20 1.68
C SER A 30 19.79 5.16 2.37
N VAL A 31 18.71 5.11 1.60
CA VAL A 31 17.33 4.99 2.10
C VAL A 31 17.03 3.61 2.70
N ILE A 32 17.88 2.62 2.49
CA ILE A 32 17.68 1.26 2.98
C ILE A 32 18.29 1.15 4.38
N ASP A 33 17.45 0.98 5.40
CA ASP A 33 17.94 0.79 6.78
C ASP A 33 18.36 -0.65 7.04
N ASP A 34 17.52 -1.58 6.62
CA ASP A 34 17.67 -3.01 6.88
C ASP A 34 17.24 -3.80 5.64
N CYS A 35 17.95 -4.88 5.36
CA CYS A 35 17.68 -5.70 4.19
C CYS A 35 18.09 -7.16 4.36
N SER A 36 17.34 -8.02 3.68
CA SER A 36 17.64 -9.43 3.50
C SER A 36 17.67 -9.75 2.01
N PHE A 37 18.41 -10.80 1.65
CA PHE A 37 18.69 -11.14 0.26
C PHE A 37 18.42 -12.62 -0.02
N HIS A 38 18.07 -12.90 -1.27
CA HIS A 38 18.07 -14.26 -1.79
C HIS A 38 19.49 -14.84 -1.78
N PRO A 39 19.67 -16.17 -1.56
CA PRO A 39 20.99 -16.81 -1.54
C PRO A 39 21.84 -16.62 -2.80
N CYS A 40 21.23 -16.25 -3.93
CA CYS A 40 21.97 -15.99 -5.18
C CYS A 40 22.70 -14.64 -5.17
N VAL A 41 22.46 -13.78 -4.18
CA VAL A 41 23.09 -12.46 -4.04
C VAL A 41 24.42 -12.56 -3.31
N ARG A 42 25.44 -11.90 -3.85
CA ARG A 42 26.77 -11.81 -3.25
C ARG A 42 26.81 -10.73 -2.17
N TYR A 43 26.44 -11.10 -0.95
CA TYR A 43 26.35 -10.17 0.20
C TYR A 43 27.62 -9.34 0.44
N ALA A 44 28.81 -9.98 0.38
CA ALA A 44 30.10 -9.30 0.59
C ALA A 44 30.39 -8.17 -0.42
N ARG A 45 29.78 -8.22 -1.61
CA ARG A 45 29.89 -7.13 -2.59
C ARG A 45 28.91 -6.01 -2.29
N TYR A 46 27.69 -6.34 -1.87
CA TYR A 46 26.71 -5.35 -1.42
C TYR A 46 27.22 -4.53 -0.23
N GLU A 47 27.84 -5.18 0.76
CA GLU A 47 28.39 -4.49 1.94
C GLU A 47 29.45 -3.44 1.57
N ARG A 48 30.29 -3.74 0.58
CA ARG A 48 31.41 -2.90 0.16
C ARG A 48 31.02 -1.81 -0.84
N GLU A 49 30.21 -2.15 -1.82
CA GLU A 49 29.92 -1.32 -3.00
C GLU A 49 28.48 -0.78 -3.01
N ARG A 50 27.61 -1.27 -2.13
CA ARG A 50 26.15 -1.00 -2.13
C ARG A 50 25.46 -1.33 -3.46
N VAL A 51 26.01 -2.29 -4.21
CA VAL A 51 25.42 -2.86 -5.44
C VAL A 51 24.96 -4.29 -5.22
N ILE A 52 23.86 -4.69 -5.86
CA ILE A 52 23.34 -6.05 -5.77
C ILE A 52 23.87 -6.85 -6.96
N SER A 53 24.74 -7.81 -6.69
CA SER A 53 25.34 -8.68 -7.70
C SER A 53 24.90 -10.12 -7.48
N PHE A 54 24.36 -10.77 -8.51
CA PHE A 54 23.73 -12.08 -8.39
C PHE A 54 23.63 -12.82 -9.73
N VAL A 55 23.58 -14.15 -9.65
CA VAL A 55 23.19 -15.02 -10.78
C VAL A 55 21.73 -15.43 -10.54
N PRO A 56 20.76 -14.92 -11.33
CA PRO A 56 19.35 -15.17 -11.08
C PRO A 56 18.99 -16.66 -11.27
N PRO A 57 18.09 -17.22 -10.44
CA PRO A 57 17.39 -18.45 -10.78
C PRO A 57 16.55 -18.27 -12.05
N ASP A 58 16.35 -19.35 -12.79
CA ASP A 58 15.50 -19.34 -13.98
C ASP A 58 14.02 -19.22 -13.60
N GLY A 59 13.27 -18.46 -14.42
CA GLY A 59 11.85 -18.27 -14.25
C GLY A 59 11.52 -17.22 -13.17
N HIS A 60 10.43 -17.46 -12.44
CA HIS A 60 9.99 -16.56 -11.38
C HIS A 60 10.66 -16.95 -10.07
N PHE A 61 11.30 -15.97 -9.42
CA PHE A 61 11.79 -16.14 -8.07
C PHE A 61 11.24 -14.98 -7.22
N GLU A 62 10.52 -15.37 -6.18
CA GLU A 62 10.01 -14.44 -5.19
C GLU A 62 11.16 -13.97 -4.31
N GLN A 63 11.18 -12.67 -3.97
CA GLN A 63 12.08 -12.09 -2.97
C GLN A 63 13.58 -12.16 -3.29
N LEU A 64 14.02 -11.48 -4.36
CA LEU A 64 15.46 -11.18 -4.56
C LEU A 64 16.05 -10.43 -3.35
N MET A 65 15.29 -9.47 -2.85
CA MET A 65 15.65 -8.61 -1.73
C MET A 65 14.38 -8.18 -1.00
N GLN A 66 14.41 -8.19 0.32
CA GLN A 66 13.45 -7.48 1.16
C GLN A 66 14.19 -6.34 1.86
N TYR A 67 13.53 -5.20 2.00
CA TYR A 67 14.13 -4.04 2.64
C TYR A 67 13.10 -3.29 3.47
N ARG A 68 13.60 -2.56 4.47
CA ARG A 68 12.82 -1.70 5.33
C ARG A 68 13.39 -0.28 5.29
N VAL A 69 12.47 0.68 5.30
CA VAL A 69 12.77 2.11 5.37
C VAL A 69 11.95 2.73 6.50
N GLN A 70 12.65 3.31 7.46
CA GLN A 70 12.14 4.12 8.54
C GLN A 70 11.89 5.53 8.01
N VAL A 71 10.71 6.02 8.31
CA VAL A 71 10.18 7.23 7.71
C VAL A 71 9.57 8.05 8.81
N ASN A 72 10.07 9.28 8.99
CA ASN A 72 9.56 10.17 10.04
C ASN A 72 8.07 10.47 9.80
N GLN A 73 7.69 10.73 8.54
CA GLN A 73 6.30 10.93 8.12
C GLN A 73 6.10 10.49 6.67
N VAL A 74 5.06 9.71 6.40
CA VAL A 74 4.57 9.42 5.05
C VAL A 74 3.22 10.07 4.88
N VAL A 75 3.07 10.89 3.84
CA VAL A 75 1.77 11.40 3.43
C VAL A 75 1.15 10.39 2.45
N PRO A 76 0.06 9.71 2.81
CA PRO A 76 -0.58 8.75 1.92
C PRO A 76 -1.22 9.46 0.71
N PRO A 77 -1.39 8.75 -0.41
CA PRO A 77 -1.90 9.33 -1.66
C PRO A 77 -3.43 9.50 -1.60
N ILE A 78 -4.06 8.72 -0.73
CA ILE A 78 -5.47 8.78 -0.38
C ILE A 78 -5.57 9.06 1.12
N PHE A 79 -6.49 9.94 1.47
CA PHE A 79 -6.94 10.10 2.84
C PHE A 79 -8.41 9.71 2.95
N CYS A 80 -8.79 9.23 4.12
CA CYS A 80 -10.15 8.86 4.45
C CYS A 80 -10.57 9.67 5.67
N GLN A 81 -11.70 10.37 5.58
CA GLN A 81 -12.30 11.13 6.66
C GLN A 81 -13.58 10.44 7.12
N PRO A 82 -13.46 9.50 8.07
CA PRO A 82 -14.62 8.90 8.71
C PRO A 82 -15.20 9.82 9.78
N SER A 83 -16.52 9.93 9.82
CA SER A 83 -17.31 10.64 10.83
C SER A 83 -18.37 9.68 11.35
N ILE A 84 -18.22 9.26 12.60
CA ILE A 84 -19.12 8.30 13.25
C ILE A 84 -19.77 9.00 14.42
N LYS A 85 -21.10 8.97 14.46
CA LYS A 85 -21.91 9.51 15.54
C LYS A 85 -22.90 8.46 16.01
N TYR A 86 -22.90 8.17 17.30
CA TYR A 86 -23.90 7.31 17.92
C TYR A 86 -24.94 8.16 18.63
N THR A 87 -26.19 7.69 18.62
CA THR A 87 -27.33 8.25 19.34
C THR A 87 -28.03 7.14 20.11
N ASP A 88 -28.93 7.52 21.02
CA ASP A 88 -29.80 6.62 21.78
C ASP A 88 -30.67 5.71 20.88
N LYS A 89 -30.97 6.16 19.65
CA LYS A 89 -31.82 5.46 18.68
C LYS A 89 -31.04 4.80 17.54
N GLY A 90 -29.72 4.88 17.51
CA GLY A 90 -28.91 4.34 16.41
C GLY A 90 -27.58 5.07 16.23
N GLY A 91 -27.21 5.33 14.97
CA GLY A 91 -26.05 6.13 14.64
C GLY A 91 -25.95 6.45 13.16
N THR A 92 -25.02 7.32 12.82
CA THR A 92 -24.70 7.66 11.43
C THR A 92 -23.19 7.51 11.20
N LEU A 93 -22.86 6.96 10.03
CA LEU A 93 -21.50 6.88 9.52
C LEU A 93 -21.46 7.64 8.21
N GLU A 94 -20.55 8.60 8.10
CA GLU A 94 -20.19 9.24 6.84
C GLU A 94 -18.69 9.03 6.59
N ILE A 95 -18.33 8.57 5.40
CA ILE A 95 -16.95 8.44 4.97
C ILE A 95 -16.77 9.24 3.69
N ALA A 96 -15.79 10.13 3.69
CA ALA A 96 -15.32 10.79 2.49
C ALA A 96 -13.88 10.35 2.18
N LEU A 97 -13.64 9.90 0.95
CA LEU A 97 -12.29 9.65 0.44
C LEU A 97 -11.83 10.85 -0.39
N GLY A 98 -10.57 11.23 -0.24
CA GLY A 98 -9.96 12.24 -1.08
C GLY A 98 -8.54 11.87 -1.47
N ALA A 99 -8.06 12.47 -2.55
CA ALA A 99 -6.67 12.33 -2.97
C ALA A 99 -5.83 13.47 -2.40
N ARG A 100 -4.60 13.17 -1.99
CA ARG A 100 -3.57 14.15 -1.66
C ARG A 100 -2.36 13.85 -2.51
N ASN A 101 -1.66 14.89 -2.96
CA ASN A 101 -0.38 14.68 -3.64
C ASN A 101 0.59 14.01 -2.66
N MET A 102 1.02 12.80 -2.99
CA MET A 102 2.03 12.06 -2.26
C MET A 102 3.41 12.60 -2.64
N PRO A 103 4.16 13.21 -1.72
CA PRO A 103 5.59 13.44 -1.94
C PRO A 103 6.31 12.10 -1.88
N THR A 104 7.07 11.75 -2.92
CA THR A 104 8.03 10.64 -2.82
C THR A 104 9.18 11.06 -1.92
N LEU A 105 9.62 10.19 -1.00
CA LEU A 105 10.58 10.54 0.06
C LEU A 105 11.95 11.03 -0.44
N VAL A 106 12.32 10.70 -1.68
CA VAL A 106 13.68 10.94 -2.22
C VAL A 106 13.70 12.01 -3.29
N ASN A 107 12.55 12.44 -3.84
CA ASN A 107 12.54 13.47 -4.87
C ASN A 107 11.28 14.34 -4.82
N ASN A 108 11.49 15.65 -4.91
CA ASN A 108 10.49 16.70 -5.06
C ASN A 108 9.81 16.66 -6.46
N THR A 109 9.76 15.49 -7.09
CA THR A 109 9.01 15.31 -8.34
C THR A 109 7.55 15.26 -7.98
N LYS A 110 6.89 16.41 -8.14
CA LYS A 110 5.44 16.59 -8.16
C LYS A 110 4.81 15.79 -9.32
N LYS A 111 5.03 14.48 -9.41
CA LYS A 111 4.25 13.64 -10.31
C LYS A 111 2.88 13.47 -9.66
N PRO A 112 1.82 14.09 -10.21
CA PRO A 112 0.49 13.93 -9.65
C PRO A 112 0.13 12.45 -9.66
N ILE A 113 -0.45 11.95 -8.57
CA ILE A 113 -0.98 10.59 -8.50
C ILE A 113 -1.96 10.43 -9.66
N GLN A 114 -1.60 9.58 -10.63
CA GLN A 114 -2.37 9.42 -11.86
C GLN A 114 -3.65 8.61 -11.61
N SER A 115 -3.59 7.62 -10.72
CA SER A 115 -4.74 6.86 -10.24
C SER A 115 -4.35 5.95 -9.08
N THR A 116 -5.26 5.78 -8.13
CA THR A 116 -5.16 4.75 -7.10
C THR A 116 -6.18 3.66 -7.39
N GLU A 117 -5.81 2.40 -7.18
CA GLU A 117 -6.55 1.20 -7.53
C GLU A 117 -6.78 0.34 -6.29
N ASP A 118 -7.66 -0.66 -6.40
CA ASP A 118 -8.01 -1.60 -5.32
C ASP A 118 -8.31 -0.92 -3.97
N ILE A 119 -9.04 0.20 -4.02
CA ILE A 119 -9.36 0.97 -2.81
C ILE A 119 -10.46 0.25 -2.03
N THR A 120 -10.17 -0.03 -0.76
CA THR A 120 -11.07 -0.68 0.17
C THR A 120 -11.06 0.04 1.51
N VAL A 121 -12.23 0.19 2.13
CA VAL A 121 -12.39 0.73 3.46
C VAL A 121 -13.09 -0.32 4.31
N GLN A 122 -12.51 -0.64 5.45
CA GLN A 122 -13.05 -1.64 6.36
C GLN A 122 -13.19 -1.05 7.76
N ILE A 123 -14.37 -1.20 8.36
CA ILE A 123 -14.68 -0.72 9.71
C ILE A 123 -15.28 -1.88 10.49
N THR A 124 -14.69 -2.19 11.64
CA THR A 124 -15.21 -3.22 12.56
C THR A 124 -15.93 -2.53 13.70
N PHE A 125 -17.22 -2.80 13.84
CA PHE A 125 -18.08 -2.14 14.82
C PHE A 125 -18.14 -2.91 16.15
N PRO A 126 -18.48 -2.21 17.25
CA PRO A 126 -18.80 -2.85 18.52
C PRO A 126 -19.98 -3.82 18.41
N LYS A 127 -20.05 -4.81 19.30
CA LYS A 127 -21.12 -5.83 19.33
C LYS A 127 -22.53 -5.27 19.54
N SER A 128 -22.63 -4.06 20.12
CA SER A 128 -23.90 -3.35 20.28
C SER A 128 -24.51 -2.91 18.95
N VAL A 129 -23.74 -2.88 17.85
CA VAL A 129 -24.27 -2.66 16.51
C VAL A 129 -24.94 -3.92 15.99
N ARG A 130 -26.22 -3.80 15.62
CA ARG A 130 -26.98 -4.85 14.97
C ARG A 130 -26.67 -4.90 13.48
N THR A 131 -26.94 -3.83 12.75
CA THR A 131 -26.70 -3.74 11.30
C THR A 131 -26.23 -2.34 10.91
N VAL A 132 -25.61 -2.24 9.74
CA VAL A 132 -25.18 -0.98 9.14
C VAL A 132 -25.72 -0.91 7.72
N ASP A 133 -26.74 -0.08 7.53
CA ASP A 133 -27.41 0.12 6.26
C ASP A 133 -26.63 1.18 5.47
N ALA A 134 -25.71 0.71 4.64
CA ALA A 134 -24.79 1.56 3.91
C ALA A 134 -25.26 1.83 2.48
N ASN A 135 -25.13 3.08 2.05
CA ASN A 135 -25.42 3.55 0.69
C ASN A 135 -24.20 4.27 0.12
N THR A 136 -23.78 3.89 -1.08
CA THR A 136 -22.66 4.51 -1.79
C THR A 136 -23.01 4.74 -3.26
N GLU A 137 -22.48 5.81 -3.82
CA GLU A 137 -22.56 6.11 -5.25
C GLU A 137 -21.46 5.40 -6.04
N THR A 138 -20.36 5.00 -5.38
CA THR A 138 -19.17 4.46 -6.03
C THR A 138 -18.74 3.15 -5.40
N GLY A 139 -18.74 2.09 -6.20
CA GLY A 139 -18.32 0.75 -5.78
C GLY A 139 -19.44 -0.01 -5.07
N SER A 140 -19.07 -0.91 -4.16
CA SER A 140 -20.01 -1.75 -3.42
C SER A 140 -19.70 -1.79 -1.93
N CYS A 141 -20.73 -1.86 -1.09
CA CYS A 141 -20.60 -1.99 0.35
C CYS A 141 -21.30 -3.27 0.83
N LEU A 142 -20.65 -3.99 1.73
CA LEU A 142 -21.18 -5.20 2.36
C LEU A 142 -20.95 -5.12 3.87
N PHE A 143 -22.01 -5.34 4.63
CA PHE A 143 -21.92 -5.52 6.09
C PHE A 143 -22.01 -7.01 6.42
N ASP A 144 -21.02 -7.49 7.16
CA ASP A 144 -20.98 -8.84 7.70
C ASP A 144 -21.42 -8.81 9.17
N ASP A 145 -22.57 -9.43 9.46
CA ASP A 145 -23.16 -9.47 10.80
C ASP A 145 -22.35 -10.33 11.78
N ALA A 146 -21.67 -11.37 11.30
CA ALA A 146 -20.91 -12.29 12.15
C ALA A 146 -19.62 -11.62 12.67
N THR A 147 -18.94 -10.88 11.79
CA THR A 147 -17.70 -10.16 12.13
C THR A 147 -17.95 -8.70 12.51
N LYS A 148 -19.21 -8.23 12.45
CA LYS A 148 -19.61 -6.83 12.65
C LYS A 148 -18.79 -5.86 11.80
N THR A 149 -18.46 -6.26 10.58
CA THR A 149 -17.54 -5.52 9.72
C THR A 149 -18.26 -4.97 8.50
N LEU A 150 -18.18 -3.67 8.31
CA LEU A 150 -18.54 -3.04 7.04
C LEU A 150 -17.31 -2.97 6.14
N LYS A 151 -17.43 -3.52 4.93
CA LYS A 151 -16.43 -3.43 3.88
C LYS A 151 -16.98 -2.66 2.68
N TRP A 152 -16.37 -1.53 2.38
CA TRP A 152 -16.64 -0.73 1.18
C TRP A 152 -15.51 -0.91 0.17
N THR A 153 -15.84 -1.44 -1.00
CA THR A 153 -14.92 -1.67 -2.12
C THR A 153 -15.19 -0.63 -3.19
N VAL A 154 -14.33 0.39 -3.27
CA VAL A 154 -14.49 1.53 -4.19
C VAL A 154 -13.93 1.20 -5.58
N GLY A 155 -12.89 0.38 -5.64
CA GLY A 155 -12.19 0.05 -6.87
C GLY A 155 -11.14 1.10 -7.23
N LYS A 156 -11.34 1.82 -8.34
CA LYS A 156 -10.36 2.78 -8.87
C LYS A 156 -10.81 4.21 -8.65
N PHE A 157 -9.91 5.06 -8.17
CA PHE A 157 -10.14 6.49 -7.99
C PHE A 157 -9.09 7.32 -8.73
N ASN A 158 -9.57 8.24 -9.56
CA ASN A 158 -8.74 9.22 -10.23
C ASN A 158 -9.29 10.63 -9.92
N PRO A 159 -8.58 11.45 -9.13
CA PRO A 159 -9.07 12.75 -8.69
C PRO A 159 -9.24 13.77 -9.83
N LYS A 160 -8.65 13.52 -11.02
CA LYS A 160 -8.83 14.38 -12.20
C LYS A 160 -10.08 14.06 -13.01
N LYS A 161 -10.67 12.87 -12.82
CA LYS A 161 -11.74 12.35 -13.68
C LYS A 161 -13.06 12.13 -12.93
N ALA A 162 -13.01 11.99 -11.61
CA ALA A 162 -14.18 11.66 -10.81
C ALA A 162 -14.21 12.48 -9.53
N ALA A 163 -15.43 12.75 -9.06
CA ALA A 163 -15.65 13.30 -7.74
C ALA A 163 -15.14 12.33 -6.65
N SER A 164 -14.84 12.90 -5.49
CA SER A 164 -14.42 12.16 -4.30
C SER A 164 -15.47 11.10 -3.90
N PRO A 165 -15.11 9.81 -3.82
CA PRO A 165 -16.02 8.77 -3.38
C PRO A 165 -16.50 9.02 -1.96
N SER A 166 -17.79 8.78 -1.72
CA SER A 166 -18.38 8.87 -0.38
C SER A 166 -19.30 7.69 -0.07
N LEU A 167 -19.44 7.43 1.23
CA LEU A 167 -20.31 6.42 1.81
C LEU A 167 -21.11 7.05 2.93
N LYS A 168 -22.43 6.92 2.90
CA LYS A 168 -23.31 7.27 4.02
C LYS A 168 -23.98 6.00 4.51
N ALA A 169 -23.99 5.78 5.81
CA ALA A 169 -24.63 4.61 6.39
C ALA A 169 -25.40 4.95 7.67
N ALA A 170 -26.55 4.31 7.84
CA ALA A 170 -27.30 4.33 9.07
C ALA A 170 -26.87 3.12 9.93
N ILE A 171 -26.50 3.39 11.17
CA ILE A 171 -26.12 2.35 12.13
C ILE A 171 -27.33 2.05 13.00
N VAL A 172 -27.70 0.77 13.08
CA VAL A 172 -28.79 0.30 13.93
C VAL A 172 -28.19 -0.43 15.13
N LEU A 173 -28.50 0.02 16.33
CA LEU A 173 -28.08 -0.62 17.57
C LEU A 173 -29.00 -1.78 17.95
N GLN A 174 -28.51 -2.72 18.75
CA GLN A 174 -29.33 -3.75 19.37
C GLN A 174 -30.30 -3.13 20.38
N GLN A 175 -31.49 -3.73 20.56
CA GLN A 175 -32.48 -3.25 21.52
C GLN A 175 -31.92 -3.31 22.95
N GLY A 176 -32.01 -2.20 23.68
CA GLY A 176 -31.50 -2.09 25.06
C GLY A 176 -29.97 -2.00 25.18
N ALA A 177 -29.23 -1.94 24.07
CA ALA A 177 -27.79 -1.75 24.12
C ALA A 177 -27.44 -0.31 24.52
N ALA A 178 -26.39 -0.17 25.33
CA ALA A 178 -25.82 1.13 25.63
C ALA A 178 -25.21 1.76 24.36
N VAL A 179 -25.27 3.09 24.29
CA VAL A 179 -24.62 3.85 23.23
C VAL A 179 -23.12 3.54 23.27
N PRO A 180 -22.51 3.11 22.15
CA PRO A 180 -21.07 2.85 22.12
C PRO A 180 -20.28 4.12 22.41
N ASP A 181 -19.36 4.04 23.37
CA ASP A 181 -18.38 5.11 23.65
C ASP A 181 -17.09 4.94 22.81
N GLU A 182 -16.85 3.72 22.33
CA GLU A 182 -15.70 3.42 21.49
C GLU A 182 -15.98 3.76 20.02
N LYS A 183 -15.08 4.55 19.42
CA LYS A 183 -15.10 4.80 17.99
C LYS A 183 -14.27 3.74 17.25
N PRO A 184 -14.84 3.06 16.25
CA PRO A 184 -14.15 1.96 15.59
C PRO A 184 -13.01 2.47 14.70
N MET A 185 -11.94 1.69 14.64
CA MET A 185 -10.82 1.96 13.74
C MET A 185 -11.21 1.67 12.29
N VAL A 186 -10.71 2.51 11.38
CA VAL A 186 -10.90 2.35 9.94
C VAL A 186 -9.62 1.82 9.32
N LEU A 187 -9.73 0.70 8.62
CA LEU A 187 -8.67 0.11 7.81
C LEU A 187 -8.82 0.56 6.36
N LEU A 188 -7.76 1.12 5.79
CA LEU A 188 -7.73 1.57 4.41
C LEU A 188 -6.78 0.72 3.57
N GLY A 189 -7.30 0.01 2.58
CA GLY A 189 -6.52 -0.67 1.55
C GLY A 189 -6.46 0.16 0.27
N PHE A 190 -5.31 0.19 -0.38
CA PHE A 190 -5.14 0.80 -1.71
C PHE A 190 -3.87 0.32 -2.40
N LYS A 191 -3.80 0.48 -3.72
CA LYS A 191 -2.62 0.25 -4.55
C LYS A 191 -2.36 1.45 -5.46
N VAL A 192 -1.11 1.89 -5.54
CA VAL A 192 -0.66 2.95 -6.45
C VAL A 192 0.42 2.37 -7.37
N PRO A 193 0.09 2.10 -8.64
CA PRO A 193 1.05 1.58 -9.59
C PRO A 193 2.10 2.65 -9.97
N PHE A 194 3.27 2.18 -10.41
CA PHE A 194 4.37 3.00 -10.92
C PHE A 194 4.91 4.03 -9.91
N THR A 195 4.69 3.80 -8.62
CA THR A 195 5.09 4.69 -7.53
C THR A 195 5.80 3.89 -6.44
N THR A 196 6.83 4.49 -5.85
CA THR A 196 7.55 3.96 -4.71
C THR A 196 7.51 4.97 -3.57
N VAL A 197 6.91 4.61 -2.43
CA VAL A 197 6.87 5.49 -1.25
C VAL A 197 8.26 5.69 -0.65
N SER A 198 9.07 4.62 -0.54
CA SER A 198 10.46 4.69 -0.03
C SER A 198 11.37 5.60 -0.86
N GLY A 199 10.97 5.95 -2.10
CA GLY A 199 11.80 6.66 -3.06
C GLY A 199 12.96 5.84 -3.63
N LEU A 200 13.10 4.57 -3.24
CA LEU A 200 14.07 3.65 -3.84
C LEU A 200 13.77 3.47 -5.33
N ALA A 201 14.79 3.69 -6.16
CA ALA A 201 14.70 3.54 -7.60
C ALA A 201 15.91 2.76 -8.11
N VAL A 202 15.67 1.83 -9.05
CA VAL A 202 16.73 1.13 -9.77
C VAL A 202 17.27 2.09 -10.82
N GLU A 203 18.57 2.39 -10.75
CA GLU A 203 19.26 3.22 -11.72
C GLU A 203 19.63 2.39 -12.94
N THR A 204 20.33 1.27 -12.73
CA THR A 204 20.84 0.42 -13.81
C THR A 204 20.80 -1.05 -13.43
N LEU A 205 20.52 -1.89 -14.42
CA LEU A 205 20.72 -3.33 -14.36
C LEU A 205 21.67 -3.74 -15.49
N VAL A 206 22.85 -4.23 -15.15
CA VAL A 206 23.91 -4.66 -16.09
C VAL A 206 23.94 -6.18 -16.15
N LEU A 207 24.02 -6.72 -17.38
CA LEU A 207 24.30 -8.12 -17.63
C LEU A 207 25.78 -8.26 -18.03
N THR A 208 26.49 -9.15 -17.36
CA THR A 208 27.84 -9.59 -17.70
C THR A 208 27.86 -11.11 -17.87
N ASN A 209 28.98 -11.65 -18.36
CA ASN A 209 29.20 -13.08 -18.65
C ASN A 209 28.40 -13.64 -19.85
N GLU A 210 27.53 -12.84 -20.46
CA GLU A 210 26.76 -13.20 -21.64
C GLU A 210 26.78 -12.04 -22.64
N ASN A 211 26.81 -12.34 -23.95
CA ASN A 211 27.03 -11.34 -25.01
C ASN A 211 25.74 -10.82 -25.67
N TYR A 212 24.58 -11.36 -25.30
CA TYR A 212 23.30 -10.91 -25.84
C TYR A 212 22.74 -9.71 -25.06
N LYS A 213 21.80 -8.99 -25.66
CA LYS A 213 21.15 -7.82 -25.06
C LYS A 213 19.69 -8.15 -24.71
N PRO A 214 19.38 -8.61 -23.47
CA PRO A 214 18.02 -8.89 -23.10
C PRO A 214 17.20 -7.61 -22.91
N TYR A 215 15.88 -7.76 -22.98
CA TYR A 215 14.97 -6.75 -22.46
C TYR A 215 15.09 -6.69 -20.92
N LYS A 216 15.17 -5.48 -20.38
CA LYS A 216 15.23 -5.21 -18.94
C LYS A 216 14.12 -4.23 -18.59
N GLY A 217 13.29 -4.60 -17.63
CA GLY A 217 12.17 -3.77 -17.19
C GLY A 217 12.03 -3.80 -15.67
N VAL A 218 11.65 -2.66 -15.10
CA VAL A 218 11.33 -2.53 -13.67
C VAL A 218 9.93 -1.95 -13.56
N ARG A 219 9.10 -2.55 -12.71
CA ARG A 219 7.78 -2.04 -12.36
C ARG A 219 7.69 -1.86 -10.86
N THR A 220 7.20 -0.71 -10.45
CA THR A 220 6.98 -0.39 -9.03
C THR A 220 5.50 -0.40 -8.71
N LEU A 221 5.18 -0.78 -7.48
CA LEU A 221 3.83 -0.79 -6.94
C LEU A 221 3.92 -0.45 -5.46
N THR A 222 3.22 0.60 -5.05
CA THR A 222 2.97 0.88 -3.64
C THR A 222 1.64 0.27 -3.27
N GLN A 223 1.58 -0.43 -2.14
CA GLN A 223 0.33 -0.94 -1.58
C GLN A 223 0.23 -0.60 -0.10
N ALA A 224 -0.99 -0.37 0.37
CA ALA A 224 -1.25 -0.23 1.79
C ALA A 224 -1.01 -1.57 2.50
N GLY A 225 -0.17 -1.54 3.53
CA GLY A 225 -0.10 -2.62 4.52
C GLY A 225 -1.21 -2.46 5.55
N ARG A 226 -0.84 -2.40 6.84
CA ARG A 226 -1.79 -2.10 7.92
C ARG A 226 -1.99 -0.59 8.07
N PHE A 227 -2.79 0.01 7.19
CA PHE A 227 -3.10 1.44 7.27
C PHE A 227 -4.34 1.67 8.15
N GLN A 228 -4.14 2.16 9.37
CA GLN A 228 -5.20 2.39 10.37
C GLN A 228 -5.45 3.88 10.60
N ILE A 229 -6.72 4.27 10.54
CA ILE A 229 -7.20 5.62 10.83
C ILE A 229 -8.07 5.53 12.08
N ARG A 230 -7.72 6.34 13.08
CA ARG A 230 -8.53 6.51 14.30
C ARG A 230 -9.52 7.64 14.09
N THR A 231 -10.77 7.40 14.51
CA THR A 231 -11.97 8.23 14.35
C THR A 231 -12.25 9.11 15.57
#